data_AF-A0A350ID96-F1
#
_entry.id   AF-A0A350ID96-F1
#
_cell.length_a   1.000
_cell.length_b   1.000
_cell.length_c   1.000
_cell.angle_alpha   90.00
_cell.angle_beta   90.00
_cell.angle_gamma   90.00
#
_symmetry.space_group_name_H-M   'P 1'
#
loop_
_entity.id
_entity.type
_entity.pdbx_description
1 polymer ?
#
loop_
_entity_poly.entity_id
_entity_poly.type
_entity_poly.pdbx_seq_one_letter_code
_entity_poly.pdbx_strand_id
1 'polypeptide(L)' 'MIDFINADNGMIQMFDGNNMVAEANTAKSICYFIQEFGLADNVFGSSSMDFASEYGFEADDYASELWNHGLKMVEMAGV' A
#
# COMPACT_ATOMS: atom_id res chain seq x y z
N MET A 1 9.89 -6.84 6.45
CA MET A 1 8.40 -6.80 6.38
C MET A 1 8.01 -5.45 5.86
N ILE A 2 6.85 -5.32 5.21
CA ILE A 2 6.40 -4.04 4.67
C ILE A 2 6.22 -3.04 5.82
N ASP A 3 6.99 -1.96 5.79
CA ASP A 3 7.04 -0.92 6.83
C ASP A 3 6.84 0.50 6.28
N PHE A 4 6.83 0.66 4.95
CA PHE A 4 6.59 1.95 4.31
C PHE A 4 5.82 1.81 2.99
N ILE A 5 4.94 2.78 2.71
CA ILE A 5 4.16 2.88 1.48
C ILE A 5 4.25 4.27 0.85
N ASN A 6 4.22 4.29 -0.48
CA ASN A 6 4.33 5.49 -1.28
C ASN A 6 3.39 5.40 -2.50
N ALA A 7 2.71 6.48 -2.86
CA ALA A 7 2.01 6.60 -4.13
C ALA A 7 2.97 7.07 -5.23
N ASP A 8 2.94 6.40 -6.38
CA ASP A 8 3.68 6.76 -7.59
C ASP A 8 3.00 6.21 -8.85
N ASN A 9 2.81 7.04 -9.87
CA ASN A 9 2.20 6.68 -11.16
C ASN A 9 0.93 5.79 -11.08
N GLY A 10 0.01 6.11 -10.16
CA GLY A 10 -1.25 5.38 -9.95
C GLY A 10 -1.09 4.03 -9.25
N MET A 11 0.07 3.77 -8.64
CA MET A 11 0.42 2.56 -7.92
C MET A 11 0.81 2.89 -6.48
N ILE A 12 0.57 1.94 -5.57
CA ILE A 12 1.13 1.96 -4.21
C ILE A 12 2.38 1.09 -4.22
N GLN A 13 3.54 1.72 -4.05
CA GLN A 13 4.83 1.07 -3.82
C GLN A 13 4.94 0.68 -2.35
N MET A 14 5.45 -0.52 -2.08
CA MET A 14 5.62 -1.10 -0.74
C MET A 14 7.09 -1.41 -0.50
N PHE A 15 7.58 -1.08 0.68
CA PHE A 15 8.99 -1.16 1.02
C PHE A 15 9.23 -2.00 2.27
N ASP A 16 10.35 -2.73 2.29
CA ASP A 16 10.96 -3.34 3.47
C ASP A 16 12.27 -2.58 3.77
N GLY A 17 12.19 -1.58 4.66
CA GLY A 17 13.22 -0.59 4.87
C GLY A 17 13.44 0.24 3.61
N ASN A 18 14.65 0.17 3.03
CA ASN A 18 14.99 0.93 1.82
C ASN A 18 14.76 0.15 0.51
N ASN A 19 14.23 -1.07 0.58
CA ASN A 19 14.03 -1.93 -0.59
C ASN A 19 12.57 -1.92 -1.00
N MET A 20 12.27 -1.47 -2.22
CA MET A 20 10.94 -1.67 -2.80
C MET A 20 10.73 -3.16 -3.08
N VAL A 21 9.70 -3.75 -2.48
CA VAL A 21 9.40 -5.19 -2.60
C VAL A 21 8.22 -5.46 -3.53
N ALA A 22 7.31 -4.48 -3.69
CA ALA A 22 6.14 -4.61 -4.55
C ALA A 22 5.59 -3.25 -4.98
N GLU A 23 4.77 -3.26 -6.03
CA GLU A 23 3.87 -2.16 -6.40
C GLU A 23 2.51 -2.72 -6.85
N ALA A 24 1.42 -2.05 -6.49
CA ALA A 24 0.07 -2.52 -6.81
C ALA A 24 -0.94 -1.38 -6.92
N ASN A 25 -1.98 -1.58 -7.75
CA ASN A 25 -3.14 -0.69 -7.85
C ASN A 25 -4.48 -1.39 -7.58
N THR A 26 -4.46 -2.56 -6.94
CA THR A 26 -5.69 -3.24 -6.51
C THR A 26 -5.56 -3.74 -5.08
N ALA A 27 -6.66 -3.67 -4.30
CA ALA A 27 -6.70 -4.16 -2.93
C ALA A 27 -6.32 -5.65 -2.84
N LYS A 28 -6.70 -6.44 -3.85
CA LYS A 28 -6.36 -7.87 -3.92
C LYS A 28 -4.85 -8.10 -4.08
N SER A 29 -4.19 -7.34 -4.95
CA SER A 29 -2.73 -7.42 -5.10
C SER A 29 -2.01 -6.93 -3.85
N ILE A 30 -2.52 -5.89 -3.19
CA ILE A 30 -1.98 -5.40 -1.91
C ILE A 30 -2.07 -6.49 -0.84
N CYS A 31 -3.24 -7.10 -0.66
CA CYS A 31 -3.44 -8.23 0.26
C CYS A 31 -2.45 -9.36 -0.03
N TYR A 32 -2.28 -9.72 -1.31
CA TYR A 32 -1.35 -10.77 -1.72
C TYR A 32 0.10 -10.43 -1.32
N PHE A 33 0.57 -9.21 -1.58
CA PHE A 33 1.95 -8.82 -1.23
C PHE A 33 2.17 -8.70 0.28
N ILE A 34 1.15 -8.31 1.04
CA ILE A 34 1.22 -8.34 2.50
C ILE A 34 1.36 -9.78 3.00
N GLN A 35 0.63 -10.74 2.41
CA GLN A 35 0.76 -12.16 2.76
C GLN A 35 2.12 -12.74 2.38
N GLU A 36 2.68 -12.32 1.24
CA GLU A 36 3.97 -12.80 0.74
C GLU A 36 5.17 -12.24 1.53
N PHE A 37 5.16 -10.94 1.83
CA PHE A 37 6.31 -10.24 2.42
C PHE A 37 6.17 -9.90 3.90
N GLY A 38 4.98 -10.11 4.47
CA GLY A 38 4.65 -9.75 5.85
C GLY A 38 4.40 -8.25 6.04
N LEU A 39 3.69 -7.90 7.11
CA LEU A 39 3.37 -6.53 7.52
C LEU A 39 4.09 -6.21 8.83
N ALA A 40 4.75 -5.07 8.93
CA ALA A 40 5.30 -4.59 10.20
C ALA A 40 4.18 -4.08 11.12
N ASP A 41 4.44 -4.02 12.44
CA ASP A 41 3.49 -3.51 13.44
C ASP A 41 3.03 -2.07 13.14
N ASN A 42 3.90 -1.27 12.53
CA ASN A 42 3.60 0.07 12.07
C ASN A 42 4.07 0.21 10.63
N VAL A 43 3.18 0.71 9.76
CA VAL A 43 3.48 1.06 8.38
C VAL A 43 3.37 2.56 8.22
N PHE A 44 4.43 3.19 7.73
CA PHE A 44 4.47 4.63 7.51
C PHE A 44 4.08 4.96 6.07
N GLY A 45 3.29 6.01 5.87
CA GLY A 45 2.95 6.53 4.55
C GLY A 45 3.78 7.77 4.23
N SER A 46 4.19 7.92 2.97
CA SER A 46 4.69 9.19 2.45
C SER A 46 3.53 10.19 2.26
N SER A 47 3.84 11.49 2.16
CA SER A 47 2.83 12.51 1.85
C SER A 47 2.16 12.32 0.49
N SER A 48 2.74 11.55 -0.44
CA SER A 48 2.08 11.24 -1.70
C SER A 48 0.83 10.39 -1.52
N MET A 49 0.71 9.68 -0.40
CA MET A 49 -0.52 8.95 -0.04
C MET A 49 -1.69 9.90 0.28
N ASP A 50 -1.39 11.12 0.73
CA ASP A 50 -2.38 12.16 1.07
C ASP A 50 -2.69 13.11 -0.10
N PHE A 51 -1.79 13.20 -1.08
CA PHE A 51 -1.93 14.02 -2.29
C PHE A 51 -1.94 13.14 -3.54
N ALA A 52 -2.57 11.97 -3.46
CA ALA A 52 -2.41 10.89 -4.43
C ALA A 52 -2.80 11.28 -5.87
N SER A 53 -3.65 12.29 -6.07
CA SER A 53 -4.00 12.78 -7.41
C SER A 53 -2.79 13.39 -8.15
N GLU A 54 -1.82 13.96 -7.43
CA GLU A 54 -0.55 14.44 -8.00
C GLU A 54 0.36 13.30 -8.46
N TYR A 55 0.07 12.07 -8.02
CA TYR A 55 0.86 10.86 -8.27
C TYR A 55 0.11 9.82 -9.11
N GLY A 56 -0.89 10.25 -9.88
CA GLY A 56 -1.55 9.42 -10.89
C GLY A 56 -2.78 8.64 -10.41
N PHE A 57 -3.26 8.88 -9.19
CA PHE A 57 -4.57 8.41 -8.75
C PHE A 57 -5.68 9.39 -9.14
N GLU A 58 -6.93 8.96 -9.04
CA GLU A 58 -8.10 9.77 -9.43
C GLU A 58 -8.40 10.91 -8.43
N ALA A 59 -8.12 10.68 -7.14
CA ALA A 59 -8.36 11.61 -6.05
C ALA A 59 -7.26 11.49 -4.98
N ASP A 60 -7.14 12.52 -4.15
CA ASP A 60 -6.09 12.64 -3.13
C ASP A 60 -6.12 11.53 -2.07
N ASP A 61 -7.32 11.07 -1.72
CA ASP A 61 -7.56 10.03 -0.72
C ASP A 61 -7.49 8.60 -1.28
N TYR A 62 -7.52 8.44 -2.60
CA TYR A 62 -7.72 7.15 -3.26
C TYR A 62 -6.63 6.13 -2.89
N ALA A 63 -5.36 6.54 -2.83
CA ALA A 63 -4.27 5.62 -2.46
C ALA A 63 -4.42 5.10 -1.02
N SER A 64 -4.80 5.97 -0.09
CA SER A 64 -5.04 5.59 1.31
C SER A 64 -6.26 4.68 1.45
N GLU A 65 -7.35 4.95 0.73
CA GLU A 65 -8.52 4.06 0.69
C GLU A 65 -8.17 2.67 0.14
N LEU A 66 -7.41 2.63 -0.96
CA LEU A 66 -6.98 1.40 -1.61
C LEU A 66 -6.08 0.54 -0.69
N TRP A 67 -5.14 1.17 0.03
CA TRP A 67 -4.32 0.52 1.04
C TRP A 67 -5.17 -0.08 2.16
N ASN A 68 -6.11 0.70 2.72
CA ASN A 68 -7.02 0.26 3.78
C ASN A 68 -7.90 -0.92 3.34
N HIS A 69 -8.35 -0.92 2.08
CA HIS A 69 -9.07 -2.07 1.52
C HIS A 69 -8.18 -3.32 1.45
N GLY A 70 -6.90 -3.18 1.09
CA GLY A 70 -5.94 -4.28 1.12
C GLY A 70 -5.75 -4.86 2.52
N LEU A 71 -5.54 -3.99 3.53
CA LEU A 71 -5.43 -4.40 4.95
C LEU A 71 -6.67 -5.17 5.42
N LYS A 72 -7.87 -4.65 5.11
CA LYS A 72 -9.12 -5.32 5.48
C LYS A 72 -9.23 -6.73 4.86
N MET A 73 -8.72 -6.93 3.66
CA MET A 73 -8.70 -8.27 3.03
C MET A 73 -7.73 -9.22 3.75
N VAL A 74 -6.60 -8.71 4.26
CA VAL A 74 -5.66 -9.50 5.07
C VAL A 74 -6.33 -9.94 6.37
N GLU A 75 -6.98 -9.02 7.10
CA GLU A 75 -7.73 -9.34 8.32
C GLU A 75 -8.81 -10.41 8.09
N MET A 76 -9.53 -10.30 6.97
CA MET A 76 -10.56 -11.27 6.58
C MET A 76 -9.99 -12.64 6.18
N ALA A 77 -8.74 -12.68 5.70
CA ALA A 77 -8.08 -13.93 5.31
C ALA A 77 -7.55 -14.73 6.52
N GLY A 78 -7.57 -14.16 7.74
CA GLY A 78 -7.18 -14.86 8.96
C GLY A 78 -5.68 -15.15 9.07
N VAL A 79 -4.85 -14.33 8.43
CA VAL A 79 -3.39 -14.32 8.58
C VAL A 79 -2.98 -13.56 9.83
#